data_AF-A0A923SME9-F1
#
_entry.id   AF-A0A923SME9-F1
#
_cell.length_a   1.000
_cell.length_b   1.000
_cell.length_c   1.000
_cell.angle_alpha   90.00
_cell.angle_beta   90.00
_cell.angle_gamma   90.00
#
_symmetry.space_group_name_H-M   'P 1'
#
loop_
_entity.id
_entity.type
_entity.pdbx_description
1 polymer ?
#
loop_
_entity_poly.entity_id
_entity_poly.type
_entity_poly.pdbx_seq_one_letter_code
_entity_poly.pdbx_strand_id
1 'polypeptide(L)'
;MSIKLIALDLDGTTLNSAKRISERTCVALETAAKQGVHIVVATGRPFAALPEDVFHIHAIRYMLTSNGAAITDLSSGEIFYENCLSAGTVEAAVEMLKSTDYILEGFIAGKAYIEKAYYEYVERTGKSFRGVRYILETRNPVENLNGFLLNHKDHVENINVNFEDLACKPGLRDMLLTLPDATITTSFPNNLEIGGSTTSKAEA
;
A
#
# COMPACT_ATOMS: atom_id res chain seq x y z
N MET A 1 -1.70 -28.62 17.77
CA MET A 1 -1.53 -27.17 18.00
C MET A 1 -2.86 -26.49 17.69
N SER A 2 -3.31 -25.54 18.52
CA SER A 2 -4.45 -24.68 18.20
C SER A 2 -3.96 -23.40 17.51
N ILE A 3 -4.63 -22.99 16.43
CA ILE A 3 -4.35 -21.72 15.76
C ILE A 3 -4.67 -20.56 16.73
N LYS A 4 -3.80 -19.56 16.76
CA LYS A 4 -3.93 -18.37 17.64
C LYS A 4 -4.08 -17.06 16.87
N LEU A 5 -3.64 -17.03 15.61
CA LEU A 5 -3.70 -15.86 14.75
C LEU A 5 -3.97 -16.28 13.31
N ILE A 6 -4.79 -15.50 12.62
CA ILE A 6 -5.02 -15.58 11.18
C ILE A 6 -4.71 -14.20 10.60
N ALA A 7 -3.67 -14.12 9.77
CA ALA A 7 -3.32 -12.94 8.99
C ALA A 7 -3.96 -13.06 7.60
N LEU A 8 -4.67 -12.01 7.18
CA LEU A 8 -5.46 -11.99 5.96
C LEU A 8 -4.86 -11.00 4.96
N ASP A 9 -4.36 -11.53 3.86
CA ASP A 9 -4.16 -10.71 2.68
C ASP A 9 -5.52 -10.37 2.03
N LEU A 10 -5.62 -9.21 1.38
CA LEU A 10 -6.88 -8.71 0.84
C LEU A 10 -7.04 -9.02 -0.65
N ASP A 11 -6.23 -8.40 -1.49
CA ASP A 11 -6.37 -8.46 -2.94
C ASP A 11 -5.98 -9.83 -3.49
N GLY A 12 -6.92 -10.53 -4.12
CA GLY A 12 -6.68 -11.88 -4.65
C GLY A 12 -6.78 -13.00 -3.61
N THR A 13 -7.06 -12.65 -2.35
CA THR A 13 -7.14 -13.59 -1.22
C THR A 13 -8.50 -13.48 -0.51
N THR A 14 -8.72 -12.46 0.31
CA THR A 14 -9.95 -12.30 1.12
C THR A 14 -11.06 -11.59 0.35
N LEU A 15 -10.71 -10.63 -0.51
CA LEU A 15 -11.67 -9.91 -1.34
C LEU A 15 -12.04 -10.73 -2.57
N ASN A 16 -13.32 -10.77 -2.91
CA ASN A 16 -13.80 -11.36 -4.15
C ASN A 16 -13.46 -10.47 -5.38
N SER A 17 -13.86 -10.91 -6.57
CA SER A 17 -13.65 -10.16 -7.82
C SER A 17 -14.33 -8.79 -7.84
N ALA A 18 -15.39 -8.60 -7.06
CA ALA A 18 -16.08 -7.32 -6.88
C ALA A 18 -15.42 -6.44 -5.79
N LYS A 19 -14.26 -6.82 -5.25
CA LYS A 19 -13.54 -6.14 -4.16
C LYS A 19 -14.38 -6.03 -2.86
N ARG A 20 -15.23 -7.02 -2.62
CA ARG A 20 -16.08 -7.14 -1.43
C ARG A 20 -15.68 -8.35 -0.59
N ILE A 21 -16.01 -8.33 0.69
CA ILE A 21 -15.91 -9.51 1.56
C ILE A 21 -17.25 -10.25 1.52
N SER A 22 -17.21 -11.57 1.31
CA SER A 22 -18.43 -12.37 1.30
C SER A 22 -18.97 -12.57 2.72
N GLU A 23 -20.30 -12.67 2.86
CA GLU A 23 -20.95 -12.97 4.14
C GLU A 23 -20.40 -14.25 4.77
N ARG A 24 -20.18 -15.30 3.96
CA ARG A 24 -19.56 -16.55 4.40
C ARG A 24 -18.19 -16.32 5.02
N THR A 25 -17.36 -15.45 4.42
CA THR A 25 -16.02 -15.11 4.94
C THR A 25 -16.15 -14.35 6.26
N CYS A 26 -17.02 -13.34 6.34
CA CYS A 26 -17.26 -12.61 7.60
C CYS A 26 -17.68 -13.55 8.73
N VAL A 27 -18.65 -14.44 8.50
CA VAL A 27 -19.11 -15.42 9.49
C VAL A 27 -17.98 -16.34 9.95
N ALA A 28 -17.12 -16.79 9.04
CA ALA A 28 -15.99 -17.65 9.37
C ALA A 28 -14.96 -16.95 10.27
N LEU A 29 -14.63 -15.68 9.95
CA LEU A 29 -13.67 -14.88 10.73
C LEU A 29 -14.21 -14.57 12.13
N GLU A 30 -15.47 -14.15 12.23
CA GLU A 30 -16.16 -13.92 13.51
C GLU A 30 -16.23 -15.19 14.36
N THR A 31 -16.45 -16.35 13.73
CA THR A 31 -16.47 -17.64 14.44
C THR A 31 -15.09 -18.00 14.99
N ALA A 32 -14.02 -17.79 14.21
CA ALA A 32 -12.66 -18.01 14.68
C ALA A 32 -12.31 -17.06 15.83
N ALA A 33 -12.70 -15.79 15.74
CA ALA A 33 -12.48 -14.80 16.79
C ALA A 33 -13.18 -15.18 18.10
N LYS A 34 -14.42 -15.68 18.04
CA LYS A 34 -15.14 -16.21 19.21
C LYS A 34 -14.44 -17.41 19.88
N GLN A 35 -13.58 -18.12 19.16
CA GLN A 35 -12.74 -19.20 19.71
C GLN A 35 -11.39 -18.70 20.24
N GLY A 36 -11.18 -17.38 20.29
CA GLY A 36 -9.96 -16.75 20.80
C GLY A 36 -8.83 -16.66 19.78
N VAL A 37 -9.13 -16.75 18.48
CA VAL A 37 -8.16 -16.52 17.40
C VAL A 37 -8.11 -15.03 17.05
N HIS A 38 -6.92 -14.44 17.02
CA HIS A 38 -6.76 -13.06 16.56
C HIS A 38 -6.85 -12.97 15.04
N ILE A 39 -7.69 -12.07 14.54
CA ILE A 39 -7.81 -11.80 13.11
C ILE A 39 -7.09 -10.49 12.81
N VAL A 40 -6.15 -10.55 11.86
CA VAL A 40 -5.30 -9.42 11.46
C VAL A 40 -5.38 -9.26 9.95
N VAL A 41 -5.49 -8.02 9.46
CA VAL A 41 -5.37 -7.71 8.03
C VAL A 41 -3.92 -7.41 7.72
N ALA A 42 -3.40 -7.94 6.61
CA ALA A 42 -2.05 -7.67 6.11
C ALA A 42 -2.08 -7.32 4.62
N THR A 43 -2.03 -6.03 4.30
CA THR A 43 -2.25 -5.52 2.93
C THR A 43 -1.13 -4.60 2.45
N GLY A 44 -0.97 -4.53 1.12
CA GLY A 44 -0.14 -3.52 0.46
C GLY A 44 -0.82 -2.17 0.31
N ARG A 45 -2.13 -2.09 0.60
CA ARG A 45 -2.87 -0.83 0.55
C ARG A 45 -2.50 0.06 1.74
N PRO A 46 -2.48 1.40 1.56
CA PRO A 46 -2.45 2.31 2.69
C PRO A 46 -3.82 2.30 3.39
N PHE A 47 -3.85 2.66 4.67
CA PHE A 47 -5.04 2.56 5.53
C PHE A 47 -6.31 3.18 4.92
N ALA A 48 -6.22 4.39 4.38
CA ALA A 48 -7.35 5.11 3.78
C ALA A 48 -7.86 4.49 2.46
N ALA A 49 -7.12 3.55 1.85
CA ALA A 49 -7.53 2.85 0.63
C ALA A 49 -8.13 1.44 0.91
N LEU A 50 -8.30 1.09 2.19
CA LEU A 50 -9.00 -0.12 2.60
C LEU A 50 -10.49 -0.06 2.23
N PRO A 51 -11.08 -1.13 1.69
CA PRO A 51 -12.52 -1.18 1.47
C PRO A 51 -13.31 -1.07 2.78
N GLU A 52 -14.44 -0.36 2.75
CA GLU A 52 -15.34 -0.19 3.90
C GLU A 52 -15.75 -1.53 4.53
N ASP A 53 -16.00 -2.54 3.69
CA ASP A 53 -16.33 -3.90 4.12
C ASP A 53 -15.36 -4.50 5.16
N VAL A 54 -14.07 -4.14 5.10
CA VAL A 54 -13.07 -4.65 6.05
C VAL A 54 -13.37 -4.14 7.45
N PHE A 55 -13.84 -2.89 7.58
CA PHE A 55 -14.18 -2.28 8.86
C PHE A 55 -15.49 -2.83 9.46
N HIS A 56 -16.30 -3.53 8.68
CA HIS A 56 -17.51 -4.20 9.15
C HIS A 56 -17.21 -5.56 9.85
N ILE A 57 -15.96 -6.02 9.84
CA ILE A 57 -15.55 -7.22 10.58
C ILE A 57 -14.99 -6.78 11.93
N HIS A 58 -15.87 -6.74 12.93
CA HIS A 58 -15.52 -6.27 14.28
C HIS A 58 -14.47 -7.15 14.98
N ALA A 59 -14.29 -8.39 14.53
CA ALA A 59 -13.22 -9.27 14.97
C ALA A 59 -11.80 -8.79 14.61
N ILE A 60 -11.63 -7.88 13.64
CA ILE A 60 -10.32 -7.35 13.27
C ILE A 60 -9.93 -6.27 14.27
N ARG A 61 -8.80 -6.46 14.95
CA ARG A 61 -8.23 -5.45 15.85
C ARG A 61 -7.05 -4.72 15.22
N TYR A 62 -6.15 -5.44 14.55
CA TYR A 62 -4.94 -4.87 13.98
C TYR A 62 -5.01 -4.90 12.46
N MET A 63 -4.55 -3.80 11.85
CA MET A 63 -4.41 -3.68 10.41
C MET A 63 -2.98 -3.32 10.06
N LEU A 64 -2.28 -4.25 9.44
CA LEU A 64 -1.00 -4.05 8.78
C LEU A 64 -1.26 -3.53 7.37
N THR A 65 -0.74 -2.33 7.09
CA THR A 65 -0.94 -1.58 5.85
C THR A 65 0.39 -1.25 5.20
N SER A 66 0.34 -0.79 3.94
CA SER A 66 1.52 -0.37 3.17
C SER A 66 2.65 -1.43 3.17
N ASN A 67 2.26 -2.71 3.02
CA ASN A 67 3.16 -3.86 2.99
C ASN A 67 4.01 -4.07 4.25
N GLY A 68 3.53 -3.59 5.40
CA GLY A 68 4.20 -3.74 6.68
C GLY A 68 4.80 -2.45 7.20
N ALA A 69 4.61 -1.32 6.52
CA ALA A 69 5.17 -0.04 6.97
C ALA A 69 4.39 0.55 8.16
N ALA A 70 3.14 0.14 8.39
CA ALA A 70 2.36 0.60 9.54
C ALA A 70 1.41 -0.47 10.06
N ILE A 71 1.25 -0.54 11.39
CA ILE A 71 0.19 -1.32 12.05
C ILE A 71 -0.68 -0.36 12.86
N THR A 72 -1.98 -0.35 12.56
CA THR A 72 -2.98 0.41 13.32
C THR A 72 -3.74 -0.52 14.26
N ASP A 73 -3.86 -0.13 15.54
CA ASP A 73 -4.81 -0.76 16.48
C ASP A 73 -6.16 -0.05 16.35
N LEU A 74 -7.14 -0.73 15.78
CA LEU A 74 -8.49 -0.19 15.57
C LEU A 74 -9.24 0.07 16.89
N SER A 75 -8.82 -0.54 18.00
CA SER A 75 -9.46 -0.32 19.29
C SER A 75 -9.09 1.05 19.90
N SER A 76 -7.87 1.53 19.69
CA SER A 76 -7.44 2.87 20.09
C SER A 76 -7.55 3.89 18.97
N GLY A 77 -7.53 3.45 17.71
CA GLY A 77 -7.40 4.31 16.54
C GLY A 77 -5.99 4.83 16.29
N GLU A 78 -4.99 4.30 17.01
CA GLU A 78 -3.60 4.77 16.96
C GLU A 78 -2.72 3.84 16.13
N ILE A 79 -1.66 4.41 15.56
CA ILE A 79 -0.58 3.65 14.93
C ILE A 79 0.29 3.08 16.04
N PHE A 80 0.33 1.75 16.12
CA PHE A 80 1.09 0.99 17.12
C PHE A 80 2.54 0.73 16.66
N TYR A 81 2.77 0.68 15.34
CA TYR A 81 4.06 0.36 14.74
C TYR A 81 4.21 1.11 13.42
N GLU A 82 5.42 1.63 13.17
CA GLU A 82 5.84 2.24 11.91
C GLU A 82 7.22 1.75 11.49
N ASN A 83 7.38 1.52 10.19
CA ASN A 83 8.62 1.09 9.54
C ASN A 83 8.69 1.70 8.14
N CYS A 84 8.76 3.03 8.13
CA CYS A 84 8.86 3.85 6.93
C CYS A 84 10.24 3.77 6.27
N LEU A 85 10.32 4.24 5.03
CA LEU A 85 11.58 4.50 4.34
C LEU A 85 12.44 5.49 5.13
N SER A 86 13.76 5.30 5.08
CA SER A 86 14.67 6.31 5.62
C SER A 86 14.63 7.57 4.75
N ALA A 87 14.85 8.74 5.36
CA ALA A 87 14.94 10.00 4.63
C ALA A 87 15.95 9.96 3.47
N GLY A 88 17.11 9.31 3.69
CA GLY A 88 18.14 9.15 2.65
C GLY A 88 17.68 8.25 1.50
N THR A 89 16.93 7.18 1.79
CA THR A 89 16.32 6.32 0.77
C THR A 89 15.28 7.09 -0.05
N VAL A 90 14.44 7.90 0.60
CA VAL A 90 13.46 8.76 -0.09
C VAL A 90 14.15 9.76 -1.01
N GLU A 91 15.17 10.46 -0.52
CA GLU A 91 15.96 11.42 -1.31
C GLU A 91 16.60 10.74 -2.53
N ALA A 92 17.23 9.58 -2.34
CA ALA A 92 17.86 8.83 -3.43
C ALA A 92 16.83 8.31 -4.46
N ALA A 93 15.68 7.82 -4.00
CA ALA A 93 14.61 7.34 -4.87
C ALA A 93 14.02 8.49 -5.70
N VAL A 94 13.75 9.64 -5.07
CA VAL A 94 13.27 10.84 -5.78
C VAL A 94 14.29 11.31 -6.80
N GLU A 95 15.58 11.34 -6.46
CA GLU A 95 16.65 11.74 -7.39
C GLU A 95 16.70 10.83 -8.63
N MET A 96 16.53 9.52 -8.47
CA MET A 96 16.50 8.56 -9.58
C MET A 96 15.23 8.67 -10.44
N LEU A 97 14.08 8.96 -9.82
CA LEU A 97 12.78 8.90 -10.48
C LEU A 97 12.34 10.25 -11.07
N LYS A 98 12.85 11.38 -10.58
CA LYS A 98 12.38 12.73 -10.98
C LYS A 98 12.54 13.06 -12.47
N SER A 99 13.44 12.37 -13.18
CA SER A 99 13.68 12.57 -14.63
C SER A 99 13.01 11.50 -15.49
N THR A 100 12.11 10.72 -14.92
CA THR A 100 11.38 9.66 -15.63
C THR A 100 9.92 10.06 -15.83
N ASP A 101 9.29 9.49 -16.86
CA ASP A 101 7.86 9.67 -17.13
C ASP A 101 6.99 8.60 -16.44
N TYR A 102 7.54 7.87 -15.45
CA TYR A 102 6.78 6.85 -14.75
C TYR A 102 5.69 7.46 -13.87
N ILE A 103 4.60 6.72 -13.69
CA ILE A 103 3.50 7.15 -12.85
C ILE A 103 3.80 6.73 -11.40
N LEU A 104 4.09 7.71 -10.57
CA LEU A 104 4.46 7.51 -9.17
C LEU A 104 3.26 7.66 -8.22
N GLU A 105 3.25 6.88 -7.15
CA GLU A 105 2.39 7.13 -5.98
C GLU A 105 3.23 7.08 -4.71
N GLY A 106 2.95 7.99 -3.77
CA GLY A 106 3.59 8.03 -2.45
C GLY A 106 2.59 7.69 -1.35
N PHE A 107 2.92 6.76 -0.45
CA PHE A 107 2.10 6.46 0.72
C PHE A 107 2.69 7.15 1.95
N ILE A 108 1.90 8.01 2.58
CA ILE A 108 2.31 8.81 3.75
C ILE A 108 1.12 8.86 4.72
N ALA A 109 1.36 8.51 5.98
CA ALA A 109 0.37 8.57 7.06
C ALA A 109 -0.98 7.93 6.68
N GLY A 110 -0.92 6.71 6.13
CA GLY A 110 -2.06 5.90 5.74
C GLY A 110 -2.78 6.38 4.49
N LYS A 111 -2.25 7.36 3.74
CA LYS A 111 -2.89 7.92 2.54
C LYS A 111 -2.01 7.74 1.30
N ALA A 112 -2.63 7.52 0.14
CA ALA A 112 -1.96 7.52 -1.15
C ALA A 112 -2.01 8.90 -1.80
N TYR A 113 -0.88 9.38 -2.28
CA TYR A 113 -0.73 10.63 -3.03
C TYR A 113 -0.25 10.36 -4.45
N ILE A 114 -0.73 11.16 -5.40
CA ILE A 114 -0.40 11.04 -6.83
C ILE A 114 -0.23 12.43 -7.44
N GLU A 115 0.53 12.50 -8.53
CA GLU A 115 0.70 13.73 -9.30
C GLU A 115 -0.66 14.23 -9.84
N LYS A 116 -1.00 15.49 -9.56
CA LYS A 116 -2.31 16.06 -9.87
C LYS A 116 -2.62 16.00 -11.37
N ALA A 117 -1.63 16.30 -12.20
CA ALA A 117 -1.77 16.24 -13.65
C ALA A 117 -2.21 14.85 -14.15
N TYR A 118 -1.70 13.78 -13.52
CA TYR A 118 -2.12 12.41 -13.87
C TYR A 118 -3.51 12.09 -13.32
N TYR A 119 -3.83 12.52 -12.09
CA TYR A 119 -5.18 12.37 -11.53
C TYR A 119 -6.26 13.00 -12.44
N GLU A 120 -6.05 14.24 -12.88
CA GLU A 120 -6.95 14.94 -13.80
C GLU A 120 -7.02 14.28 -15.18
N TYR A 121 -5.91 13.70 -15.66
CA TYR A 121 -5.91 12.87 -16.88
C TYR A 121 -6.85 11.66 -16.73
N VAL A 122 -6.77 10.94 -15.61
CA VAL A 122 -7.61 9.77 -15.33
C VAL A 122 -9.09 10.19 -15.27
N GLU A 123 -9.39 11.29 -14.58
CA GLU A 123 -10.74 11.84 -14.46
C GLU A 123 -11.33 12.21 -15.83
N ARG A 124 -10.55 12.92 -16.66
CA ARG A 124 -11.02 13.39 -17.98
C ARG A 124 -11.16 12.28 -19.00
N THR A 125 -10.25 11.30 -18.99
CA THR A 125 -10.14 10.31 -20.09
C THR A 125 -10.75 8.95 -19.75
N GLY A 126 -10.94 8.64 -18.46
CA GLY A 126 -11.33 7.31 -18.01
C GLY A 126 -10.27 6.23 -18.30
N LYS A 127 -9.00 6.62 -18.48
CA LYS A 127 -7.87 5.70 -18.73
C LYS A 127 -6.90 5.73 -17.55
N SER A 128 -6.38 4.58 -17.17
CA SER A 128 -5.44 4.45 -16.05
C SER A 128 -4.67 3.13 -16.12
N PHE A 129 -3.48 3.09 -15.50
CA PHE A 129 -2.73 1.85 -15.23
C PHE A 129 -3.44 0.92 -14.24
N ARG A 130 -4.42 1.43 -13.49
CA ARG A 130 -5.23 0.70 -12.51
C ARG A 130 -6.71 0.99 -12.73
N GLY A 131 -7.59 0.44 -11.89
CA GLY A 131 -9.02 0.76 -11.98
C GLY A 131 -9.26 2.27 -11.79
N VAL A 132 -9.89 2.92 -12.76
CA VAL A 132 -10.20 4.37 -12.74
C VAL A 132 -10.86 4.79 -11.44
N ARG A 133 -11.94 4.09 -11.06
CA ARG A 133 -12.67 4.32 -9.82
C ARG A 133 -11.76 4.22 -8.59
N TYR A 134 -10.86 3.24 -8.58
CA TYR A 134 -9.94 3.05 -7.46
C TYR A 134 -8.97 4.24 -7.32
N ILE A 135 -8.45 4.79 -8.43
CA ILE A 135 -7.63 6.00 -8.35
C ILE A 135 -8.43 7.17 -7.81
N LEU A 136 -9.58 7.46 -8.43
CA LEU A 136 -10.39 8.65 -8.09
C LEU A 136 -10.97 8.61 -6.66
N GLU A 137 -11.21 7.42 -6.10
CA GLU A 137 -11.75 7.28 -4.74
C GLU A 137 -10.68 7.27 -3.63
N THR A 138 -9.41 6.97 -3.96
CA THR A 138 -8.40 6.67 -2.91
C THR A 138 -7.11 7.46 -3.01
N ARG A 139 -6.84 8.14 -4.14
CA ARG A 139 -5.62 8.95 -4.32
C ARG A 139 -5.91 10.41 -4.03
N ASN A 140 -4.95 11.05 -3.37
CA ASN A 140 -4.97 12.46 -3.05
C ASN A 140 -4.04 13.19 -4.03
N PRO A 141 -4.57 14.04 -4.94
CA PRO A 141 -3.74 14.73 -5.92
C PRO A 141 -2.88 15.83 -5.26
N VAL A 142 -1.61 15.93 -5.67
CA VAL A 142 -0.67 16.98 -5.25
C VAL A 142 0.02 17.59 -6.48
N GLU A 143 0.34 18.88 -6.44
CA GLU A 143 0.90 19.64 -7.59
C GLU A 143 2.35 19.25 -7.96
N ASN A 144 3.08 18.65 -7.01
CA ASN A 144 4.45 18.17 -7.22
C ASN A 144 4.70 17.04 -6.25
N LEU A 145 4.53 15.80 -6.72
CA LEU A 145 4.66 14.62 -5.88
C LEU A 145 6.08 14.44 -5.34
N ASN A 146 7.10 14.69 -6.15
CA ASN A 146 8.50 14.57 -5.72
C ASN A 146 8.82 15.55 -4.57
N GLY A 147 8.41 16.82 -4.71
CA GLY A 147 8.55 17.81 -3.64
C GLY A 147 7.74 17.44 -2.40
N PHE A 148 6.55 16.88 -2.57
CA PHE A 148 5.71 16.40 -1.47
C PHE A 148 6.39 15.26 -0.70
N LEU A 149 6.97 14.27 -1.40
CA LEU A 149 7.73 13.17 -0.80
C LEU A 149 8.94 13.68 0.00
N LEU A 150 9.72 14.60 -0.57
CA LEU A 150 10.89 15.18 0.12
C LEU A 150 10.51 15.96 1.38
N ASN A 151 9.39 16.68 1.36
CA ASN A 151 8.90 17.42 2.53
C ASN A 151 8.38 16.50 3.65
N HIS A 152 8.05 15.24 3.34
CA HIS A 152 7.54 14.25 4.29
C HIS A 152 8.45 13.02 4.40
N LYS A 153 9.73 13.18 4.06
CA LYS A 153 10.69 12.07 3.89
C LYS A 153 10.85 11.15 5.11
N ASP A 154 10.51 11.64 6.30
CA ASP A 154 10.55 10.87 7.55
C ASP A 154 9.29 10.02 7.80
N HIS A 155 8.27 10.13 6.95
CA HIS A 155 6.97 9.47 7.10
C HIS A 155 6.49 8.74 5.82
N VAL A 156 7.39 8.51 4.85
CA VAL A 156 7.04 7.80 3.62
C VAL A 156 7.02 6.30 3.87
N GLU A 157 5.84 5.71 3.84
CA GLU A 157 5.61 4.29 4.05
C GLU A 157 6.05 3.45 2.85
N ASN A 158 5.78 3.94 1.64
CA ASN A 158 6.03 3.22 0.39
C ASN A 158 6.03 4.19 -0.80
N ILE A 159 6.87 3.95 -1.80
CA ILE A 159 6.81 4.62 -3.11
C ILE A 159 6.50 3.56 -4.17
N ASN A 160 5.37 3.73 -4.86
CA ASN A 160 4.97 2.87 -5.98
C ASN A 160 5.40 3.50 -7.30
N VAL A 161 6.04 2.71 -8.16
CA VAL A 161 6.34 3.07 -9.55
C VAL A 161 5.49 2.21 -10.47
N ASN A 162 4.64 2.84 -11.28
CA ASN A 162 3.66 2.16 -12.13
C ASN A 162 4.00 2.32 -13.62
N PHE A 163 3.78 1.24 -14.37
CA PHE A 163 4.21 1.09 -15.75
C PHE A 163 3.03 0.83 -16.68
N GLU A 164 2.92 1.61 -17.75
CA GLU A 164 2.07 1.28 -18.89
C GLU A 164 2.77 0.28 -19.83
N ASP A 165 4.08 0.46 -20.06
CA ASP A 165 4.95 -0.47 -20.78
C ASP A 165 5.89 -1.21 -19.82
N LEU A 166 5.85 -2.54 -19.86
CA LEU A 166 6.67 -3.40 -19.01
C LEU A 166 8.11 -3.55 -19.50
N ALA A 167 8.44 -3.13 -20.73
CA ALA A 167 9.78 -3.27 -21.31
C ALA A 167 10.86 -2.58 -20.46
N CYS A 168 10.52 -1.44 -19.83
CA CYS A 168 11.44 -0.67 -19.01
C CYS A 168 11.52 -1.16 -17.55
N LYS A 169 10.60 -2.02 -17.11
CA LYS A 169 10.49 -2.48 -15.71
C LYS A 169 11.74 -3.21 -15.21
N PRO A 170 12.36 -4.15 -15.95
CA PRO A 170 13.59 -4.83 -15.49
C PRO A 170 14.74 -3.84 -15.28
N GLY A 171 14.96 -2.92 -16.22
CA GLY A 171 16.04 -1.93 -16.10
C GLY A 171 15.85 -0.99 -14.92
N LEU A 172 14.61 -0.54 -14.66
CA LEU A 172 14.33 0.26 -13.46
C LEU A 172 14.51 -0.56 -12.18
N ARG A 173 14.11 -1.83 -12.16
CA ARG A 173 14.31 -2.70 -11.00
C ARG A 173 15.79 -2.80 -10.63
N ASP A 174 16.67 -2.99 -11.62
CA ASP A 174 18.11 -3.07 -11.39
C ASP A 174 18.67 -1.76 -10.80
N MET A 175 18.20 -0.61 -11.28
CA MET A 175 18.57 0.69 -10.68
C MET A 175 18.06 0.83 -9.24
N LEU A 176 16.80 0.49 -8.98
CA LEU A 176 16.20 0.61 -7.65
C LEU A 176 16.83 -0.35 -6.63
N LEU A 177 17.36 -1.50 -7.05
CA LEU A 177 18.09 -2.42 -6.17
C LEU A 177 19.41 -1.84 -5.64
N THR A 178 19.89 -0.73 -6.20
CA THR A 178 21.06 0.01 -5.70
C THR A 178 20.73 0.99 -4.58
N LEU A 179 19.44 1.20 -4.28
CA LEU A 179 19.01 2.06 -3.18
C LEU A 179 19.52 1.50 -1.83
N PRO A 180 20.07 2.36 -0.96
CA PRO A 180 20.44 1.95 0.38
C PRO A 180 19.19 1.67 1.21
N ASP A 181 19.23 0.62 2.02
CA ASP A 181 18.24 0.31 3.04
C ASP A 181 16.79 0.28 2.52
N ALA A 182 16.59 -0.30 1.34
CA ALA A 182 15.28 -0.40 0.68
C ALA A 182 14.92 -1.85 0.32
N THR A 183 13.62 -2.14 0.32
CA THR A 183 13.05 -3.37 -0.25
C THR A 183 12.37 -3.07 -1.58
N ILE A 184 12.66 -3.88 -2.61
CA ILE A 184 12.07 -3.72 -3.96
C ILE A 184 11.14 -4.90 -4.29
N THR A 185 9.85 -4.66 -4.20
CA THR A 185 8.81 -5.69 -4.37
C THR A 185 7.91 -5.43 -5.57
N THR A 186 6.91 -6.29 -5.77
CA THR A 186 5.90 -6.18 -6.82
C THR A 186 4.61 -6.76 -6.28
N SER A 187 3.52 -5.98 -6.32
CA SER A 187 2.19 -6.45 -5.90
C SER A 187 1.29 -6.80 -7.09
N PHE A 188 1.56 -6.26 -8.27
CA PHE A 188 0.88 -6.62 -9.51
C PHE A 188 1.82 -6.43 -10.71
N PRO A 189 1.51 -7.02 -11.89
CA PRO A 189 2.46 -7.05 -13.01
C PRO A 189 3.02 -5.67 -13.42
N ASN A 190 2.21 -4.63 -13.30
CA ASN A 190 2.52 -3.27 -13.74
C ASN A 190 3.12 -2.35 -12.66
N ASN A 191 3.61 -2.86 -11.52
CA ASN A 191 4.29 -2.02 -10.54
C ASN A 191 5.63 -2.55 -10.02
N LEU A 192 6.42 -1.62 -9.50
CA LEU A 192 7.49 -1.85 -8.53
C LEU A 192 7.16 -1.03 -7.28
N GLU A 193 7.56 -1.52 -6.12
CA GLU A 193 7.37 -0.83 -4.85
C GLU A 193 8.69 -0.71 -4.12
N ILE A 194 8.92 0.47 -3.55
CA ILE A 194 10.08 0.80 -2.73
C ILE A 194 9.56 0.92 -1.30
N GLY A 195 9.91 -0.04 -0.44
CA GLY A 195 9.65 -0.03 1.00
C GLY A 195 10.94 0.13 1.80
N GLY A 196 10.83 0.29 3.11
CA GLY A 196 11.99 0.31 4.02
C GLY A 196 12.74 -1.03 4.04
N SER A 197 13.96 -1.02 4.59
CA SER A 197 14.90 -2.15 4.57
C SER A 197 14.37 -3.44 5.19
N THR A 198 13.48 -3.32 6.17
CA THR A 198 12.86 -4.45 6.87
C THR A 198 11.34 -4.51 6.69
N THR A 199 10.80 -3.65 5.81
CA THR A 199 9.36 -3.58 5.57
C THR A 199 8.89 -4.84 4.84
N SER A 200 8.16 -5.69 5.55
CA SER A 200 7.52 -6.89 4.99
C SER A 200 6.26 -7.23 5.79
N LYS A 201 5.29 -7.87 5.13
CA LYS A 201 4.08 -8.38 5.81
C LYS A 201 4.36 -9.50 6.83
N ALA A 202 5.51 -10.16 6.73
CA ALA A 202 5.86 -11.28 7.58
C ALA A 202 6.60 -10.82 8.84
N GLU A 203 7.39 -9.75 8.73
CA GLU A 203 8.20 -9.22 9.82
C GLU A 203 7.41 -8.28 10.74
N ALA A 204 6.39 -7.62 10.19
CA ALA A 204 5.42 -6.82 10.93
C ALA A 204 4.27 -7.71 11.48
#